data_AF-A0A1H3TUR8-F1
#
_entry.id   AF-A0A1H3TUR8-F1
#
_cell.length_a   1.000
_cell.length_b   1.000
_cell.length_c   1.000
_cell.angle_alpha   90.00
_cell.angle_beta   90.00
_cell.angle_gamma   90.00
#
_symmetry.space_group_name_H-M   'P 1'
#
loop_
_entity.id
_entity.type
_entity.pdbx_description
1 polymer ?
#
loop_
_entity_poly.entity_id
_entity_poly.type
_entity_poly.pdbx_seq_one_letter_code
_entity_poly.pdbx_strand_id
1 'polypeptide(L)'
;MSVHLFRLFLLIAIGIIVYSIVKYFLDPRRKLEAACHQGGFYFLDDPDNVRKNLLFTYRGVMFEGEKFLGATDGSFEVTSIIVWTEDTDRLKGLSIKDFHFMEKEILLHYPKAEIEWKSPIRELLKQMKKER
;
A
#
# COMPACT_ATOMS: atom_id res chain seq x y z
N MET A 1 -39.92 -26.32 -20.22
CA MET A 1 -39.33 -24.97 -20.31
C MET A 1 -38.78 -24.49 -18.96
N SER A 2 -39.60 -24.41 -17.90
CA SER A 2 -39.23 -23.81 -16.61
C SER A 2 -38.09 -24.50 -15.85
N VAL A 3 -37.99 -25.82 -15.90
CA VAL A 3 -36.90 -26.58 -15.22
C VAL A 3 -35.53 -26.32 -15.86
N HIS A 4 -35.47 -26.13 -17.19
CA HIS A 4 -34.22 -25.82 -17.88
C HIS A 4 -33.74 -24.39 -17.59
N LEU A 5 -34.67 -23.44 -17.49
CA LEU A 5 -34.38 -22.07 -17.06
C LEU A 5 -33.83 -22.02 -15.63
N PHE A 6 -34.41 -22.78 -14.70
CA PHE A 6 -33.90 -22.88 -13.33
C PHE A 6 -32.50 -23.49 -13.26
N ARG A 7 -32.24 -24.55 -14.05
CA ARG A 7 -30.89 -25.15 -14.15
C ARG A 7 -29.87 -24.17 -14.71
N LEU A 8 -30.23 -23.39 -15.73
CA LEU A 8 -29.35 -22.35 -16.29
C LEU A 8 -29.05 -21.25 -15.27
N PHE A 9 -30.06 -20.80 -14.53
CA PHE A 9 -29.89 -19.83 -13.45
C PHE A 9 -28.95 -20.35 -12.36
N LEU A 10 -29.10 -21.61 -11.93
CA LEU A 10 -28.19 -22.23 -10.96
C LEU A 10 -26.76 -22.31 -11.47
N LEU A 11 -26.56 -22.64 -12.76
CA LEU A 11 -25.21 -22.67 -13.36
C LEU A 11 -24.57 -21.27 -13.36
N ILE A 12 -25.33 -20.22 -13.68
CA ILE A 12 -24.84 -18.83 -13.61
C ILE A 12 -24.49 -18.47 -12.17
N ALA A 13 -25.34 -18.81 -11.20
CA ALA A 13 -25.08 -18.56 -9.78
C ALA A 13 -23.79 -19.24 -9.29
N ILE A 14 -23.57 -20.51 -9.66
CA ILE A 14 -22.32 -21.23 -9.37
C ILE A 14 -21.13 -20.52 -10.01
N GLY A 15 -21.26 -20.07 -11.27
CA GLY A 15 -20.22 -19.30 -11.95
C GLY A 15 -19.84 -18.02 -11.21
N ILE A 16 -20.83 -17.26 -10.73
CA ILE A 16 -20.62 -16.03 -9.94
C ILE A 16 -19.90 -16.35 -8.63
N ILE A 17 -20.28 -17.43 -7.94
CA ILE A 17 -19.64 -17.86 -6.69
C ILE A 17 -18.17 -18.22 -6.95
N VAL A 18 -17.89 -19.05 -7.96
CA VAL A 18 -16.51 -19.44 -8.29
C VAL A 18 -15.66 -18.23 -8.67
N TYR A 19 -16.19 -17.33 -9.50
CA TYR A 19 -15.51 -16.07 -9.86
C TYR A 19 -15.18 -15.24 -8.61
N SER A 20 -16.13 -15.11 -7.70
CA SER A 20 -15.97 -14.33 -6.47
C SER A 20 -14.91 -14.94 -5.55
N ILE A 21 -14.89 -16.28 -5.41
CA ILE A 21 -13.89 -17.02 -4.63
C ILE A 21 -12.49 -16.79 -5.22
N VAL A 22 -12.32 -16.99 -6.53
CA VAL A 22 -11.02 -16.82 -7.20
C VAL A 22 -10.53 -15.38 -7.05
N LYS A 23 -11.40 -14.40 -7.30
CA LYS A 23 -11.07 -12.97 -7.15
C LYS A 23 -10.65 -12.64 -5.72
N TYR A 24 -11.34 -13.18 -4.73
CA TYR A 24 -11.01 -12.98 -3.32
C TYR A 24 -9.65 -13.57 -2.94
N PHE A 25 -9.34 -14.80 -3.38
CA PHE A 25 -8.05 -15.44 -3.06
C PHE A 25 -6.85 -14.79 -3.77
N LEU A 26 -7.07 -14.20 -4.94
CA LEU A 26 -6.05 -13.49 -5.70
C LEU A 26 -5.86 -12.04 -5.25
N ASP A 27 -6.69 -11.52 -4.34
CA ASP A 27 -6.54 -10.15 -3.87
C ASP A 27 -5.20 -9.98 -3.11
N PRO A 28 -4.27 -9.17 -3.63
CA PRO A 28 -2.95 -9.01 -3.03
C PRO A 28 -3.01 -8.32 -1.66
N ARG A 29 -4.11 -7.62 -1.33
CA ARG A 29 -4.32 -7.00 0.00
C ARG A 29 -4.26 -8.01 1.13
N ARG A 30 -4.65 -9.26 0.88
CA ARG A 30 -4.59 -10.32 1.89
C ARG A 30 -3.16 -10.61 2.37
N LYS A 31 -2.17 -10.56 1.47
CA LYS A 31 -0.76 -10.75 1.83
C LYS A 31 -0.22 -9.57 2.65
N LEU A 32 -0.63 -8.36 2.28
CA LEU A 32 -0.32 -7.12 2.98
C LEU A 32 -0.87 -7.15 4.42
N GLU A 33 -2.13 -7.52 4.60
CA GLU A 33 -2.75 -7.68 5.92
C GLU A 33 -2.04 -8.74 6.75
N ALA A 34 -1.75 -9.91 6.18
CA ALA A 34 -1.03 -10.97 6.87
C ALA A 34 0.37 -10.53 7.34
N ALA A 35 1.11 -9.80 6.48
CA ALA A 35 2.41 -9.25 6.83
C ALA A 35 2.30 -8.20 7.95
N CYS A 36 1.27 -7.35 7.92
CA CYS A 36 1.00 -6.38 8.97
C CYS A 36 0.75 -7.08 10.31
N HIS A 37 -0.09 -8.12 10.34
CA HIS A 37 -0.36 -8.87 11.57
C HIS A 37 0.89 -9.56 12.13
N GLN A 38 1.84 -9.94 11.28
CA GLN A 38 3.11 -10.55 11.67
C GLN A 38 4.20 -9.52 11.99
N GLY A 39 3.93 -8.22 11.80
CA GLY A 39 4.91 -7.14 11.98
C GLY A 39 5.99 -7.07 10.90
N GLY A 40 5.83 -7.82 9.79
CA GLY A 40 6.78 -7.88 8.70
C GLY A 40 6.73 -6.65 7.79
N PHE A 41 7.72 -6.54 6.91
CA PHE A 41 7.66 -5.60 5.79
C PHE A 41 6.99 -6.27 4.59
N TYR A 42 6.05 -5.57 3.95
CA TYR A 42 5.48 -5.98 2.67
C TYR A 42 5.09 -4.73 1.88
N PHE A 43 5.47 -4.68 0.61
CA PHE A 43 5.22 -3.57 -0.31
C PHE A 43 4.26 -4.02 -1.40
N LEU A 44 3.16 -3.30 -1.57
CA LEU A 44 2.12 -3.55 -2.54
C LEU A 44 1.88 -2.29 -3.37
N ASP A 45 2.22 -2.38 -4.64
CA ASP A 45 2.08 -1.26 -5.57
C ASP A 45 1.69 -1.73 -6.97
N ASP A 46 1.10 -0.83 -7.72
CA ASP A 46 0.76 -0.96 -9.14
C ASP A 46 1.56 0.11 -9.91
N PRO A 47 2.77 -0.21 -10.40
CA PRO A 47 3.66 0.76 -11.04
C PRO A 47 3.07 1.38 -12.31
N ASP A 48 2.23 0.64 -13.03
CA ASP A 48 1.58 1.08 -14.27
C ASP A 48 0.41 2.05 -14.01
N ASN A 49 -0.06 2.14 -12.75
CA ASN A 49 -1.16 3.00 -12.37
C ASN A 49 -0.76 4.00 -11.28
N VAL A 50 -0.38 5.19 -11.72
CA VAL A 50 0.08 6.26 -10.82
C VAL A 50 -1.04 6.82 -9.94
N ARG A 51 -2.31 6.68 -10.35
CA ARG A 51 -3.46 7.15 -9.56
C ARG A 51 -3.80 6.24 -8.39
N LYS A 52 -3.25 5.02 -8.36
CA LYS A 52 -3.41 4.13 -7.22
C LYS A 52 -2.32 4.41 -6.21
N ASN A 53 -2.69 4.54 -4.95
CA ASN A 53 -1.72 4.63 -3.86
C ASN A 53 -0.91 3.33 -3.78
N LEU A 54 0.37 3.45 -3.47
CA LEU A 54 1.14 2.33 -2.96
C LEU A 54 0.73 2.06 -1.52
N LEU A 55 0.79 0.80 -1.11
CA LEU A 55 0.48 0.37 0.24
C LEU A 55 1.66 -0.44 0.76
N PHE A 56 2.06 -0.22 1.99
CA PHE A 56 3.06 -1.07 2.62
C PHE A 56 2.83 -1.20 4.10
N THR A 57 3.45 -2.21 4.70
CA THR A 57 3.40 -2.41 6.14
C THR A 57 4.79 -2.54 6.73
N TYR A 58 4.96 -2.11 7.98
CA TYR A 58 6.18 -2.30 8.75
C TYR A 58 5.84 -2.33 10.24
N ARG A 59 6.36 -3.32 10.98
CA ARG A 59 6.14 -3.47 12.43
C ARG A 59 4.66 -3.36 12.87
N GLY A 60 3.74 -3.84 12.02
CA GLY A 60 2.32 -3.90 12.34
C GLY A 60 1.56 -2.59 12.17
N VAL A 61 2.16 -1.65 11.43
CA VAL A 61 1.54 -0.41 10.97
C VAL A 61 1.31 -0.52 9.47
N MET A 62 0.14 -0.08 9.00
CA MET A 62 -0.16 0.05 7.58
C MET A 62 0.11 1.49 7.12
N PHE A 63 0.77 1.65 5.99
CA PHE A 63 1.07 2.94 5.39
C PHE A 63 0.52 3.01 3.97
N GLU A 64 0.11 4.22 3.58
CA GLU A 64 -0.29 4.55 2.22
C GLU A 64 0.62 5.63 1.66
N GLY A 65 0.98 5.50 0.38
CA GLY A 65 1.75 6.49 -0.36
C GLY A 65 1.00 6.97 -1.60
N GLU A 66 0.67 8.26 -1.66
CA GLU A 66 0.13 8.89 -2.86
C GLU A 66 1.26 9.30 -3.78
N LYS A 67 1.18 8.91 -5.06
CA LYS A 67 2.20 9.15 -6.06
C LYS A 67 1.87 10.40 -6.88
N PHE A 68 2.83 11.32 -6.98
CA PHE A 68 2.71 12.53 -7.80
C PHE A 68 3.67 12.47 -8.99
N LEU A 69 3.12 12.72 -10.17
CA LEU A 69 3.90 12.82 -11.40
C LEU A 69 4.53 14.19 -11.54
N GLY A 70 5.78 14.21 -11.97
CA GLY A 70 6.49 15.41 -12.38
C GLY A 70 7.15 15.22 -13.73
N ALA A 71 7.42 16.34 -14.40
CA ALA A 71 8.28 16.34 -15.58
C ALA A 71 9.73 16.20 -15.12
N THR A 72 10.40 15.12 -15.54
CA THR A 72 11.85 14.93 -15.40
C THR A 72 12.50 15.00 -16.77
N ASP A 73 13.83 14.94 -16.85
CA ASP A 73 14.61 15.08 -18.09
C ASP A 73 14.21 14.06 -19.17
N GLY A 74 13.16 14.38 -19.94
CA GLY A 74 12.66 13.59 -21.07
C GLY A 74 11.49 12.64 -20.79
N SER A 75 10.93 12.58 -19.58
CA SER A 75 9.83 11.66 -19.23
C SER A 75 8.91 12.21 -18.12
N PHE A 76 7.69 11.65 -18.05
CA PHE A 76 6.81 11.80 -16.88
C PHE A 76 7.05 10.63 -15.94
N GLU A 77 7.58 10.91 -14.76
CA GLU A 77 7.89 9.91 -13.74
C GLU A 77 7.34 10.35 -12.39
N VAL A 78 7.27 9.41 -11.43
CA VAL A 78 6.87 9.72 -10.05
C VAL A 78 8.01 10.48 -9.39
N THR A 79 7.79 11.76 -9.11
CA THR A 79 8.80 12.67 -8.53
C THR A 79 8.57 12.94 -7.05
N SER A 80 7.37 12.68 -6.54
CA SER A 80 7.08 12.83 -5.11
C SER A 80 6.09 11.77 -4.65
N ILE A 81 6.29 11.28 -3.43
CA ILE A 81 5.40 10.34 -2.77
C ILE A 81 5.07 10.88 -1.38
N ILE A 82 3.79 11.14 -1.12
CA ILE A 82 3.32 11.58 0.20
C ILE A 82 2.85 10.34 0.96
N VAL A 83 3.46 10.07 2.12
CA VAL A 83 3.19 8.87 2.92
C VAL A 83 2.46 9.21 4.21
N TRP A 84 1.42 8.45 4.54
CA TRP A 84 0.67 8.56 5.80
C TRP A 84 0.25 7.19 6.35
N THR A 85 -0.30 7.19 7.56
CA THR A 85 -0.94 6.04 8.18
C THR A 85 -2.22 6.48 8.88
N GLU A 86 -3.23 5.63 8.90
CA GLU A 86 -4.41 5.81 9.77
C GLU A 86 -4.13 5.33 11.21
N ASP A 87 -3.15 4.43 11.40
CA ASP A 87 -2.80 3.79 12.67
C ASP A 87 -1.80 4.62 13.50
N THR A 88 -2.09 5.89 13.73
CA THR A 88 -1.14 6.82 14.37
C THR A 88 -0.69 6.40 15.77
N ASP A 89 -1.55 5.70 16.52
CA ASP A 89 -1.22 5.15 17.85
C ASP A 89 -0.10 4.10 17.82
N ARG A 90 0.03 3.39 16.69
CA ARG A 90 1.01 2.32 16.50
C ARG A 90 2.37 2.81 16.02
N LEU A 91 2.51 4.11 15.75
CA LEU A 91 3.80 4.74 15.44
C LEU A 91 4.75 4.76 16.66
N LYS A 92 4.22 4.60 17.87
CA LYS A 92 5.03 4.53 19.11
C LYS A 92 5.98 3.33 19.06
N GLY A 93 7.26 3.60 19.31
CA GLY A 93 8.31 2.58 19.28
C GLY A 93 9.01 2.42 17.93
N LEU A 94 8.56 3.11 16.88
CA LEU A 94 9.37 3.30 15.67
C LEU A 94 10.47 4.32 15.94
N SER A 95 11.68 3.99 15.50
CA SER A 95 12.85 4.87 15.57
C SER A 95 13.07 5.58 14.25
N ILE A 96 13.88 6.64 14.25
CA ILE A 96 14.26 7.34 13.01
C ILE A 96 14.92 6.40 11.98
N LYS A 97 15.62 5.35 12.44
CA LYS A 97 16.23 4.34 11.55
C LYS A 97 15.18 3.50 10.83
N ASP A 98 14.04 3.25 11.48
CA ASP A 98 12.93 2.52 10.88
C ASP A 98 12.30 3.33 9.74
N PHE A 99 12.12 4.64 9.93
CA PHE A 99 11.65 5.53 8.85
C PHE A 99 12.63 5.60 7.68
N HIS A 100 13.93 5.68 7.96
CA HIS A 100 14.95 5.61 6.90
C HIS A 100 14.98 4.26 6.17
N PHE A 101 14.68 3.16 6.85
CA PHE A 101 14.54 1.87 6.19
C PHE A 101 13.34 1.90 5.22
N MET A 102 12.18 2.36 5.68
CA MET A 102 10.98 2.46 4.84
C MET A 102 11.19 3.40 3.63
N GLU A 103 11.83 4.56 3.83
CA GLU A 103 12.20 5.48 2.75
C GLU A 103 13.07 4.78 1.70
N LYS A 104 14.10 4.05 2.14
CA LYS A 104 14.98 3.31 1.21
C LYS A 104 14.22 2.27 0.40
N GLU A 105 13.36 1.49 1.04
CA GLU A 105 12.56 0.49 0.34
C GLU A 105 11.66 1.14 -0.73
N ILE A 106 11.02 2.27 -0.43
CA ILE A 106 10.22 3.01 -1.43
C ILE A 106 11.11 3.50 -2.58
N LEU A 107 12.29 4.03 -2.27
CA LEU A 107 13.24 4.56 -3.27
C LEU A 107 13.86 3.48 -4.16
N LEU A 108 13.86 2.20 -3.74
CA LEU A 108 14.24 1.10 -4.63
C LEU A 108 13.28 0.96 -5.81
N HIS A 109 12.00 1.25 -5.60
CA HIS A 109 10.97 1.23 -6.65
C HIS A 109 10.85 2.57 -7.38
N TYR A 110 11.08 3.68 -6.68
CA TYR A 110 10.94 5.04 -7.18
C TYR A 110 12.20 5.89 -6.92
N PRO A 111 13.31 5.66 -7.65
CA PRO A 111 14.61 6.26 -7.31
C PRO A 111 14.69 7.78 -7.42
N LYS A 112 13.79 8.40 -8.20
CA LYS A 112 13.74 9.86 -8.40
C LYS A 112 12.69 10.55 -7.53
N ALA A 113 11.97 9.80 -6.69
CA ALA A 113 10.91 10.37 -5.88
C ALA A 113 11.47 11.02 -4.60
N GLU A 114 10.94 12.18 -4.25
CA GLU A 114 11.08 12.75 -2.92
C GLU A 114 9.98 12.19 -2.01
N ILE A 115 10.36 11.64 -0.85
CA ILE A 115 9.41 11.07 0.11
C ILE A 115 9.04 12.15 1.13
N GLU A 116 7.76 12.53 1.16
CA GLU A 116 7.22 13.41 2.18
C GLU A 116 6.35 12.62 3.16
N TRP A 117 6.69 12.67 4.45
CA TRP A 117 5.83 12.14 5.49
C TRP A 117 4.75 13.17 5.85
N LYS A 118 3.49 12.77 5.79
CA LYS A 118 2.35 13.60 6.21
C LYS A 118 2.27 13.68 7.74
N SER A 119 1.56 14.68 8.25
CA SER A 119 1.24 14.77 9.68
C SER A 119 0.39 13.56 10.12
N PRO A 120 0.60 12.97 11.32
CA PRO A 120 1.50 13.41 12.40
C PRO A 120 2.95 12.88 12.34
N ILE A 121 3.28 12.04 11.35
CA ILE A 121 4.61 11.41 11.24
C ILE A 121 5.70 12.47 11.07
N ARG A 122 5.42 13.52 10.29
CA ARG A 122 6.35 14.64 10.09
C ARG A 122 6.76 15.30 11.39
N GLU A 123 5.80 15.56 12.27
CA GLU A 123 6.03 16.20 13.56
C GLU A 123 6.81 15.26 14.49
N LEU A 124 6.47 13.98 14.49
CA LEU A 124 7.21 12.94 15.22
C LEU A 124 8.69 12.88 14.81
N LEU A 125 8.97 12.87 13.50
CA LEU A 125 10.33 12.88 12.97
C LEU A 125 11.11 14.15 13.34
N LYS A 126 10.44 15.31 13.35
CA LYS A 126 11.05 16.57 13.81
C LYS A 126 11.44 16.51 15.28
N GLN A 127 10.60 15.94 16.14
CA GLN A 127 10.89 15.76 17.57
C GLN A 127 12.10 14.83 17.77
N MET A 128 12.11 13.67 17.11
CA MET A 128 13.22 12.71 17.20
C MET A 128 14.57 13.28 16.73
N LYS A 129 14.57 14.17 15.73
CA LYS A 129 15.80 14.83 15.26
C LYS A 129 16.33 15.89 16.24
N LYS A 130 15.46 16.49 17.06
CA LYS A 130 15.83 17.53 18.04
C LYS A 130 16.45 16.94 19.31
N GLU A 131 16.12 15.70 19.66
CA GLU A 131 16.61 15.00 20.85
C GLU A 131 18.01 14.35 20.66
N ARG A 132 18.62 14.51 19.47
CA ARG A 132 19.92 13.95 19.11
C ARG A 132 20.97 15.04 18.97
#